data_AF-A0ABD0BYX3-F1
#
_entry.id   AF-A0ABD0BYX3-F1
#
_cell.length_a   1.000
_cell.length_b   1.000
_cell.length_c   1.000
_cell.angle_alpha   90.00
_cell.angle_beta   90.00
_cell.angle_gamma   90.00
#
_symmetry.space_group_name_H-M   'P 1'
#
loop_
_entity.id
_entity.type
_entity.pdbx_description
1 polymer ?
#
loop_
_entity_poly.entity_id
_entity_poly.type
_entity_poly.pdbx_seq_one_letter_code
_entity_poly.pdbx_strand_id
1 'polypeptide(L)'
;MDKNPLVYEYSIGKRKPYDYDYGNRQGNQSAGCPFCDVRHLVNIFDKDGDKIWLKNKYPTLKDTDQTILIESSDHQGDISTYTREDNQELMKFALKCFQKMYNSGRYKSVLWYKNFGPKSDGSLTHPHMQIVGLYHKDGYNDIEPDNFKGFEVGKSGSVEMNLSAYPVQGYQEVNIITRDNTNLDTWADLIQKGTQYVRSVLSHGVDSYNLFFYPINDGEGTCCKIIPRFYASPYFVGYKISQVDDSDTLKWEAERLKGFVNGGILH
;
A
#
# COMPACT_ATOMS: atom_id res chain seq x y z
N MET A 1 -17.78 3.25 16.50
CA MET A 1 -16.56 2.48 16.79
C MET A 1 -16.93 1.01 16.95
N ASP A 2 -16.40 0.17 16.07
CA ASP A 2 -16.44 -1.28 16.24
C ASP A 2 -15.79 -1.66 17.58
N LYS A 3 -16.52 -2.41 18.41
CA LYS A 3 -16.09 -2.83 19.75
C LYS A 3 -15.23 -4.10 19.72
N ASN A 4 -15.06 -4.72 18.54
CA ASN A 4 -14.31 -5.96 18.38
C ASN A 4 -12.94 -5.68 17.74
N PRO A 5 -11.85 -5.66 18.52
CA PRO A 5 -10.52 -5.47 17.97
C PRO A 5 -10.12 -6.67 17.10
N LEU A 6 -9.29 -6.42 16.09
CA LEU A 6 -8.65 -7.49 15.34
C LEU A 6 -7.54 -8.11 16.20
N VAL A 7 -7.68 -9.39 16.53
CA VAL A 7 -6.82 -10.04 17.52
C VAL A 7 -5.51 -10.49 16.86
N TYR A 8 -4.38 -10.05 17.43
CA TYR A 8 -3.05 -10.48 17.04
C TYR A 8 -2.60 -11.72 17.84
N GLU A 9 -2.34 -12.81 17.14
CA GLU A 9 -1.84 -14.09 17.65
C GLU A 9 -0.33 -14.01 17.91
N TYR A 10 0.03 -13.46 19.07
CA TYR A 10 1.42 -13.21 19.47
C TYR A 10 2.33 -14.45 19.42
N SER A 11 1.79 -15.63 19.74
CA SER A 11 2.52 -16.90 19.68
C SER A 11 2.94 -17.29 18.25
N ILE A 12 2.18 -16.87 17.24
CA ILE A 12 2.51 -17.04 15.83
C ILE A 12 3.51 -15.96 15.41
N GLY A 13 3.28 -14.71 15.81
CA GLY A 13 4.14 -13.57 15.50
C GLY A 13 5.60 -13.75 15.89
N LYS A 14 5.86 -14.32 17.07
CA LYS A 14 7.23 -14.64 17.55
C LYS A 14 8.04 -15.57 16.64
N ARG A 15 7.38 -16.32 15.75
CA ARG A 15 8.02 -17.26 14.82
C ARG A 15 8.28 -16.67 13.43
N LYS A 16 7.83 -15.42 13.20
CA LYS A 16 8.00 -14.73 11.91
C LYS A 16 9.49 -14.41 11.70
N PRO A 17 10.04 -14.61 10.48
CA PRO A 17 11.37 -14.13 10.17
C PRO A 17 11.38 -12.60 10.18
N TYR A 18 12.44 -12.04 10.78
CA TYR A 18 12.76 -10.62 10.72
C TYR A 18 14.14 -10.49 10.09
N ASP A 19 14.19 -9.88 8.91
CA ASP A 19 15.45 -9.58 8.23
C ASP A 19 15.87 -8.12 8.41
N TYR A 20 15.12 -7.31 9.15
CA TYR A 20 15.49 -5.91 9.44
C TYR A 20 16.13 -5.77 10.81
N ASP A 21 17.42 -5.41 10.84
CA ASP A 21 18.13 -5.08 12.08
C ASP A 21 17.83 -3.62 12.47
N TYR A 22 16.93 -3.43 13.45
CA TYR A 22 16.60 -2.12 13.99
C TYR A 22 17.77 -1.42 14.69
N GLY A 23 18.78 -2.17 15.16
CA GLY A 23 19.97 -1.64 15.82
C GLY A 23 21.00 -1.07 14.82
N ASN A 24 21.16 -1.72 13.67
CA ASN A 24 22.13 -1.33 12.65
C ASN A 24 21.51 -0.68 11.39
N ARG A 25 20.18 -0.54 11.33
CA ARG A 25 19.41 -0.01 10.18
C ARG A 25 19.79 -0.69 8.86
N GLN A 26 20.07 -1.98 8.89
CA GLN A 26 20.44 -2.77 7.71
C GLN A 26 19.66 -4.09 7.68
N GLY A 27 19.47 -4.62 6.47
CA GLY A 27 18.98 -5.98 6.29
C GLY A 27 20.00 -6.97 6.84
N ASN A 28 19.59 -7.84 7.76
CA ASN A 28 20.40 -8.93 8.28
C ASN A 28 20.54 -10.01 7.20
N GLN A 29 21.52 -9.84 6.31
CA GLN A 29 21.85 -10.77 5.22
C GLN A 29 22.19 -12.20 5.69
N SER A 30 22.42 -12.41 6.99
CA SER A 30 22.75 -13.73 7.56
C SER A 30 21.55 -14.67 7.69
N ALA A 31 20.32 -14.14 7.71
CA ALA A 31 19.10 -14.93 7.60
C ALA A 31 18.63 -14.90 6.15
N GLY A 32 18.77 -16.01 5.42
CA GLY A 32 18.34 -16.09 4.02
C GLY A 32 16.88 -15.62 3.85
N CYS A 33 16.64 -14.68 2.93
CA CYS A 33 15.31 -14.14 2.70
C CYS A 33 14.37 -15.24 2.14
N PRO A 34 13.25 -15.55 2.81
CA PRO A 34 12.35 -16.63 2.37
C PRO A 34 11.67 -16.35 1.02
N PHE A 35 11.58 -15.09 0.59
CA PHE A 35 10.98 -14.72 -0.69
C PHE A 35 11.98 -14.82 -1.86
N CYS A 36 13.28 -14.74 -1.59
CA CYS A 36 14.31 -15.03 -2.60
C CYS A 36 14.42 -16.54 -2.88
N ASP A 37 14.08 -17.38 -1.91
CA ASP A 37 14.10 -18.84 -2.07
C ASP A 37 12.80 -19.37 -2.71
N VAL A 38 12.56 -18.96 -3.95
CA VAL A 38 11.34 -19.28 -4.71
C VAL A 38 11.10 -20.79 -4.81
N ARG A 39 12.16 -21.61 -4.81
CA ARG A 39 12.08 -23.07 -4.93
C ARG A 39 11.39 -23.74 -3.74
N HIS A 40 11.42 -23.12 -2.57
CA HIS A 40 10.82 -23.64 -1.34
C HIS A 40 9.52 -22.91 -0.95
N LEU A 41 9.01 -22.02 -1.80
CA LEU A 41 7.69 -21.44 -1.62
C LEU A 41 6.60 -22.50 -1.81
N VAL A 42 5.60 -22.48 -0.95
CA VAL A 42 4.47 -23.42 -0.94
C VAL A 42 3.15 -22.67 -0.89
N ASN A 43 2.03 -23.36 -1.17
CA ASN A 43 0.68 -22.76 -1.15
C ASN A 43 0.55 -21.54 -2.06
N ILE A 44 1.13 -21.64 -3.26
CA ILE A 44 1.05 -20.61 -4.31
C ILE A 44 -0.34 -20.67 -4.95
N PHE A 45 -1.00 -19.53 -5.03
CA PHE A 45 -2.34 -19.37 -5.61
C PHE A 45 -2.31 -18.89 -7.07
N ASP A 46 -1.33 -18.06 -7.42
CA ASP A 46 -1.11 -17.56 -8.78
C ASP A 46 0.34 -17.06 -8.94
N LYS A 47 0.83 -17.01 -10.19
CA LYS A 47 2.18 -16.55 -10.52
C LYS A 47 2.21 -15.95 -11.92
N ASP A 48 2.91 -14.82 -12.06
CA ASP A 48 3.18 -14.16 -13.34
C ASP A 48 4.62 -13.67 -13.40
N GLY A 49 5.48 -14.40 -14.11
CA GLY A 49 6.93 -14.20 -14.06
C GLY A 49 7.45 -14.31 -12.63
N ASP A 50 8.02 -13.22 -12.11
CA ASP A 50 8.58 -13.14 -10.76
C ASP A 50 7.56 -12.70 -9.70
N LYS A 51 6.35 -12.32 -10.12
CA LYS A 51 5.25 -11.91 -9.24
C LYS A 51 4.52 -13.16 -8.74
N ILE A 52 4.45 -13.36 -7.42
CA ILE A 52 3.93 -14.61 -6.83
C ILE A 52 2.91 -14.29 -5.74
N TRP A 53 1.70 -14.83 -5.86
CA TRP A 53 0.67 -14.72 -4.83
C TRP A 53 0.50 -16.05 -4.09
N LEU A 54 0.65 -16.04 -2.77
CA LEU A 54 0.69 -17.26 -1.95
C LEU A 54 0.07 -17.06 -0.56
N LYS A 55 -0.27 -18.15 0.11
CA LYS A 55 -0.74 -18.13 1.51
C LYS A 55 0.38 -17.64 2.44
N ASN A 56 0.05 -16.76 3.39
CA ASN A 56 0.98 -16.38 4.45
C ASN A 56 1.25 -17.59 5.36
N LYS A 57 2.52 -17.98 5.48
CA LYS A 57 2.98 -19.07 6.36
C LYS A 57 2.80 -18.76 7.85
N TYR A 58 2.76 -17.47 8.21
CA TYR A 58 2.62 -16.98 9.57
C TYR A 58 1.38 -16.07 9.69
N PRO A 59 0.16 -16.63 9.65
CA PRO A 59 -1.05 -15.84 9.79
C PRO A 59 -1.17 -15.33 11.24
N THR A 60 -0.88 -14.05 11.47
CA THR A 60 -0.84 -13.47 12.83
C THR A 60 -2.14 -12.85 13.28
N LEU A 61 -3.13 -12.67 12.40
CA LEU A 61 -4.44 -12.11 12.73
C LEU A 61 -5.49 -13.22 12.79
N LYS A 62 -6.18 -13.30 13.92
CA LYS A 62 -7.28 -14.26 14.13
C LYS A 62 -8.44 -13.95 13.19
N ASP A 63 -9.18 -14.97 12.77
CA ASP A 63 -10.37 -14.86 11.93
C ASP A 63 -10.11 -14.13 10.60
N THR A 64 -8.94 -14.41 10.03
CA THR A 64 -8.53 -13.89 8.72
C THR A 64 -7.97 -14.98 7.81
N ASP A 65 -8.06 -14.76 6.51
CA ASP A 65 -7.23 -15.41 5.51
C ASP A 65 -6.14 -14.43 5.06
N GLN A 66 -4.89 -14.66 5.47
CA GLN A 66 -3.76 -13.81 5.12
C GLN A 66 -2.97 -14.40 3.96
N THR A 67 -2.72 -13.57 2.94
CA THR A 67 -1.91 -13.90 1.78
C THR A 67 -0.79 -12.88 1.61
N ILE A 68 0.24 -13.27 0.88
CA ILE A 68 1.39 -12.45 0.53
C ILE A 68 1.47 -12.41 -0.99
N LEU A 69 1.77 -11.25 -1.54
CA LEU A 69 2.08 -11.06 -2.95
C LEU A 69 3.52 -10.57 -3.05
N ILE A 70 4.42 -11.43 -3.51
CA ILE A 70 5.83 -11.09 -3.80
C ILE A 70 5.85 -10.29 -5.09
N GLU A 71 6.49 -9.12 -5.07
CA GLU A 71 6.43 -8.13 -6.16
C GLU A 71 7.46 -8.40 -7.27
N SER A 72 8.66 -8.87 -6.91
CA SER A 72 9.80 -9.00 -7.81
C SER A 72 10.81 -10.01 -7.26
N SER A 73 11.69 -10.54 -8.12
CA SER A 73 12.86 -11.32 -7.67
C SER A 73 13.97 -10.44 -7.10
N ASP A 74 13.96 -9.13 -7.37
CA ASP A 74 14.90 -8.17 -6.81
C ASP A 74 14.59 -7.91 -5.32
N HIS A 75 15.49 -8.38 -4.46
CA HIS A 75 15.38 -8.25 -3.01
C HIS A 75 15.42 -6.80 -2.50
N GLN A 76 15.99 -5.87 -3.28
CA GLN A 76 16.09 -4.45 -2.90
C GLN A 76 15.13 -3.56 -3.71
N GLY A 77 14.24 -4.18 -4.48
CA GLY A 77 13.31 -3.49 -5.34
C GLY A 77 12.24 -2.69 -4.58
N ASP A 78 11.70 -1.67 -5.24
CA ASP A 78 10.55 -0.91 -4.77
C ASP A 78 9.74 -0.35 -5.95
N ILE A 79 8.45 -0.06 -5.74
CA ILE A 79 7.57 0.54 -6.75
C ILE A 79 8.17 1.83 -7.32
N SER A 80 8.84 2.62 -6.49
CA SER A 80 9.48 3.86 -6.93
C SER A 80 10.72 3.65 -7.82
N THR A 81 11.31 2.45 -7.83
CA THR A 81 12.56 2.14 -8.56
C THR A 81 12.39 1.09 -9.65
N TYR A 82 11.25 0.39 -9.71
CA TYR A 82 10.97 -0.54 -10.80
C TYR A 82 10.97 0.14 -12.16
N THR A 83 11.24 -0.64 -13.20
CA THR A 83 10.93 -0.19 -14.56
C THR A 83 9.44 0.10 -14.66
N ARG A 84 9.06 0.97 -15.60
CA ARG A 84 7.67 1.35 -15.80
C ARG A 84 6.83 0.12 -16.13
N GLU A 85 7.34 -0.73 -17.00
CA GLU A 85 6.71 -1.95 -17.48
C GLU A 85 6.51 -2.96 -16.34
N ASP A 86 7.54 -3.21 -15.52
CA ASP A 86 7.43 -4.13 -14.37
C ASP A 86 6.36 -3.66 -13.37
N ASN A 87 6.30 -2.35 -13.10
CA ASN A 87 5.31 -1.77 -12.21
C ASN A 87 3.88 -1.87 -12.78
N GLN A 88 3.71 -1.67 -14.09
CA GLN A 88 2.41 -1.87 -14.75
C GLN A 88 1.93 -3.31 -14.65
N GLU A 89 2.79 -4.27 -14.93
CA GLU A 89 2.48 -5.69 -14.77
C GLU A 89 2.16 -6.03 -13.31
N LEU A 90 2.92 -5.48 -12.36
CA LEU A 90 2.70 -5.69 -10.94
C LEU A 90 1.32 -5.21 -10.48
N MET A 91 0.91 -3.99 -10.83
CA MET A 91 -0.39 -3.47 -10.43
C MET A 91 -1.54 -4.27 -11.05
N LYS A 92 -1.41 -4.69 -12.31
CA LYS A 92 -2.41 -5.57 -12.97
C LYS A 92 -2.52 -6.93 -12.27
N PHE A 93 -1.37 -7.55 -11.97
CA PHE A 93 -1.33 -8.84 -11.27
C PHE A 93 -1.92 -8.73 -9.85
N ALA A 94 -1.55 -7.68 -9.11
CA ALA A 94 -2.03 -7.47 -7.75
C ALA A 94 -3.54 -7.19 -7.69
N LEU A 95 -4.06 -6.36 -8.61
CA LEU A 95 -5.50 -6.12 -8.72
C LEU A 95 -6.26 -7.40 -9.05
N LYS A 96 -5.76 -8.23 -9.98
CA LYS A 96 -6.35 -9.55 -10.30
C LYS A 96 -6.42 -10.44 -9.06
N CYS A 97 -5.35 -10.52 -8.27
CA CYS A 97 -5.30 -11.30 -7.04
C CYS A 97 -6.31 -10.78 -6.00
N PHE A 98 -6.37 -9.46 -5.82
CA PHE A 98 -7.33 -8.80 -4.93
C PHE A 98 -8.77 -9.11 -5.35
N GLN A 99 -9.12 -8.89 -6.62
CA GLN A 99 -10.46 -9.14 -7.15
C GLN A 99 -10.87 -10.61 -7.01
N LYS A 100 -9.95 -11.56 -7.20
CA LYS A 100 -10.21 -12.99 -6.98
C LYS A 100 -10.62 -13.29 -5.53
N MET A 101 -10.00 -12.62 -4.56
CA MET A 101 -10.33 -12.78 -3.15
C MET A 101 -11.60 -12.00 -2.77
N TYR A 102 -11.73 -10.75 -3.23
CA TYR A 102 -12.87 -9.86 -3.00
C TYR A 102 -14.18 -10.46 -3.54
N ASN A 103 -14.18 -10.93 -4.79
CA ASN A 103 -15.36 -11.50 -5.46
C ASN A 103 -15.70 -12.93 -5.01
N SER A 104 -14.92 -13.53 -4.10
CA SER A 104 -15.17 -14.90 -3.63
C SER A 104 -16.43 -15.04 -2.77
N GLY A 105 -16.95 -13.93 -2.23
CA GLY A 105 -18.09 -13.92 -1.31
C GLY A 105 -17.80 -14.55 0.07
N ARG A 106 -16.55 -14.95 0.34
CA ARG A 106 -16.17 -15.65 1.58
C ARG A 106 -15.90 -14.73 2.76
N TYR A 107 -15.71 -13.43 2.52
CA TYR A 107 -15.20 -12.49 3.51
C TYR A 107 -16.17 -11.32 3.67
N LYS A 108 -16.27 -10.79 4.90
CA LYS A 108 -16.99 -9.55 5.15
C LYS A 108 -16.30 -8.37 4.47
N SER A 109 -14.97 -8.36 4.44
CA SER A 109 -14.16 -7.40 3.69
C SER A 109 -12.80 -8.03 3.33
N VAL A 110 -12.13 -7.52 2.29
CA VAL A 110 -10.79 -7.94 1.88
C VAL A 110 -9.90 -6.72 1.84
N LEU A 111 -8.82 -6.69 2.62
CA LEU A 111 -7.88 -5.58 2.67
C LEU A 111 -6.69 -5.84 1.72
N TRP A 112 -6.22 -4.81 1.02
CA TRP A 112 -5.01 -4.88 0.21
C TRP A 112 -4.11 -3.69 0.55
N TYR A 113 -2.86 -3.98 0.93
CA TYR A 113 -1.90 -2.95 1.31
C TYR A 113 -0.44 -3.36 1.06
N LYS A 114 0.45 -2.36 1.07
CA LYS A 114 1.91 -2.49 1.03
C LYS A 114 2.54 -1.69 2.17
N ASN A 115 3.59 -2.24 2.75
CA ASN A 115 4.45 -1.56 3.74
C ASN A 115 5.84 -1.38 3.13
N PHE A 116 6.35 -0.14 3.08
CA PHE A 116 7.71 0.15 2.63
C PHE A 116 8.47 0.99 3.66
N GLY A 117 9.70 0.59 3.96
CA GLY A 117 10.62 1.33 4.84
C GLY A 117 10.43 1.07 6.34
N PRO A 118 11.39 1.51 7.18
CA PRO A 118 11.49 1.13 8.59
C PRO A 118 10.30 1.55 9.47
N LYS A 119 9.56 2.58 9.09
CA LYS A 119 8.43 3.13 9.87
C LYS A 119 7.07 2.62 9.40
N SER A 120 7.04 1.68 8.45
CA SER A 120 5.81 1.18 7.83
C SER A 120 5.21 -0.06 8.48
N ASP A 121 5.84 -0.59 9.53
CA ASP A 121 5.48 -1.86 10.19
C ASP A 121 5.67 -3.11 9.27
N GLY A 122 6.66 -3.06 8.38
CA GLY A 122 7.13 -4.20 7.59
C GLY A 122 8.12 -5.07 8.38
N SER A 123 8.05 -6.40 8.20
CA SER A 123 8.98 -7.34 8.86
C SER A 123 10.08 -7.90 7.95
N LEU A 124 9.87 -7.81 6.64
CA LEU A 124 10.77 -8.32 5.61
C LEU A 124 11.08 -7.19 4.63
N THR A 125 12.35 -7.09 4.24
CA THR A 125 12.85 -6.04 3.35
C THR A 125 12.47 -6.33 1.90
N HIS A 126 12.41 -7.61 1.51
CA HIS A 126 12.04 -8.02 0.16
C HIS A 126 10.65 -7.48 -0.22
N PRO A 127 10.48 -6.90 -1.43
CA PRO A 127 9.26 -6.20 -1.77
C PRO A 127 8.06 -7.13 -1.88
N HIS A 128 7.03 -6.83 -1.08
CA HIS A 128 5.81 -7.60 -1.04
C HIS A 128 4.61 -6.75 -0.62
N MET A 129 3.44 -7.16 -1.10
CA MET A 129 2.14 -6.68 -0.65
C MET A 129 1.42 -7.76 0.17
N GLN A 130 0.33 -7.36 0.83
CA GLN A 130 -0.54 -8.27 1.55
C GLN A 130 -1.98 -8.09 1.06
N ILE A 131 -2.67 -9.21 0.88
CA ILE A 131 -4.12 -9.26 0.63
C ILE A 131 -4.73 -10.14 1.72
N VAL A 132 -5.66 -9.58 2.49
CA VAL A 132 -6.16 -10.18 3.73
C VAL A 132 -7.68 -10.19 3.74
N GLY A 133 -8.29 -11.36 3.70
CA GLY A 133 -9.74 -11.52 3.88
C GLY A 133 -10.10 -11.55 5.35
N LEU A 134 -11.02 -10.67 5.77
CA LEU A 134 -11.57 -10.64 7.12
C LEU A 134 -12.92 -11.37 7.10
N TYR A 135 -13.05 -12.47 7.86
CA TYR A 135 -14.28 -13.28 7.82
C TYR A 135 -15.48 -12.53 8.37
N HIS A 136 -15.29 -11.76 9.43
CA HIS A 136 -16.40 -11.17 10.20
C HIS A 136 -16.30 -9.66 10.38
N LYS A 137 -15.12 -9.07 10.12
CA LYS A 137 -14.87 -7.65 10.35
C LYS A 137 -15.03 -6.86 9.05
N ASP A 138 -15.66 -5.70 9.16
CA ASP A 138 -15.66 -4.70 8.10
C ASP A 138 -14.44 -3.79 8.26
N GLY A 139 -13.45 -4.00 7.40
CA GLY A 139 -12.21 -3.23 7.39
C GLY A 139 -12.37 -1.80 6.85
N TYR A 140 -13.52 -1.46 6.27
CA TYR A 140 -13.81 -0.15 5.69
C TYR A 140 -14.76 0.68 6.54
N ASN A 141 -15.18 0.18 7.71
CA ASN A 141 -16.19 0.83 8.56
C ASN A 141 -15.88 2.28 8.92
N ASP A 142 -14.60 2.61 9.08
CA ASP A 142 -14.14 3.96 9.45
C ASP A 142 -13.54 4.72 8.25
N ILE A 143 -13.81 4.25 7.02
CA ILE A 143 -13.36 4.86 5.76
C ILE A 143 -14.56 5.44 5.03
N GLU A 144 -14.50 6.73 4.72
CA GLU A 144 -15.59 7.47 4.11
C GLU A 144 -15.25 7.87 2.66
N PRO A 145 -16.26 8.06 1.78
CA PRO A 145 -16.02 8.51 0.41
C PRO A 145 -15.20 9.81 0.32
N ASP A 146 -15.33 10.70 1.31
CA ASP A 146 -14.58 11.95 1.35
C ASP A 146 -13.08 11.75 1.57
N ASN A 147 -12.65 10.60 2.13
CA ASN A 147 -11.22 10.28 2.26
C ASN A 147 -10.49 10.14 0.92
N PHE A 148 -11.24 9.99 -0.18
CA PHE A 148 -10.73 9.88 -1.54
C PHE A 148 -10.86 11.18 -2.34
N LYS A 149 -11.35 12.26 -1.72
CA LYS A 149 -11.52 13.58 -2.34
C LYS A 149 -10.44 14.55 -1.86
N GLY A 150 -10.13 15.53 -2.71
CA GLY A 150 -9.15 16.53 -2.37
C GLY A 150 -8.79 17.46 -3.52
N PHE A 151 -7.61 18.07 -3.43
CA PHE A 151 -7.08 19.02 -4.40
C PHE A 151 -6.59 18.27 -5.63
N GLU A 152 -7.13 18.61 -6.80
CA GLU A 152 -6.83 17.91 -8.04
C GLU A 152 -5.35 18.09 -8.43
N VAL A 153 -4.68 16.97 -8.72
CA VAL A 153 -3.35 16.94 -9.32
C VAL A 153 -3.49 16.75 -10.83
N GLY A 154 -4.37 15.83 -11.25
CA GLY A 154 -4.65 15.62 -12.67
C GLY A 154 -5.58 14.45 -12.93
N LYS A 155 -6.04 14.35 -14.18
CA LYS A 155 -6.92 13.29 -14.69
C LYS A 155 -6.41 12.80 -16.04
N SER A 156 -6.42 11.49 -16.23
CA SER A 156 -6.05 10.85 -17.50
C SER A 156 -6.97 9.64 -17.74
N GLY A 157 -7.87 9.78 -18.70
CA GLY A 157 -8.92 8.78 -18.97
C GLY A 157 -9.81 8.54 -17.72
N SER A 158 -10.00 7.27 -17.34
CA SER A 158 -10.74 6.89 -16.13
C SER A 158 -9.94 6.98 -14.82
N VAL A 159 -8.70 7.49 -14.87
CA VAL A 159 -7.82 7.61 -13.70
C VAL A 159 -7.70 9.07 -13.26
N GLU A 160 -7.82 9.31 -11.96
CA GLU A 160 -7.62 10.62 -11.35
C GLU A 160 -6.63 10.57 -10.18
N MET A 161 -5.93 11.68 -9.97
CA MET A 161 -4.99 11.87 -8.88
C MET A 161 -5.34 13.15 -8.12
N ASN A 162 -5.38 13.06 -6.80
CA ASN A 162 -5.61 14.21 -5.93
C ASN A 162 -4.81 14.12 -4.62
N LEU A 163 -4.55 15.28 -4.01
CA LEU A 163 -4.03 15.37 -2.65
C LEU A 163 -5.22 15.49 -1.68
N SER A 164 -5.35 14.52 -0.79
CA SER A 164 -6.51 14.34 0.08
C SER A 164 -6.80 15.57 0.94
N ALA A 165 -8.04 16.06 0.90
CA ALA A 165 -8.51 17.09 1.83
C ALA A 165 -9.02 16.50 3.15
N TYR A 166 -9.28 15.19 3.17
CA TYR A 166 -9.80 14.46 4.33
C TYR A 166 -8.95 13.21 4.57
N PRO A 167 -7.73 13.34 5.12
CA PRO A 167 -6.82 12.22 5.26
C PRO A 167 -7.35 11.17 6.24
N VAL A 168 -7.00 9.89 6.01
CA VAL A 168 -7.35 8.78 6.90
C VAL A 168 -6.53 8.86 8.19
N GLN A 169 -5.21 8.95 8.07
CA GLN A 169 -4.29 9.10 9.21
C GLN A 169 -4.02 10.57 9.51
N GLY A 170 -3.64 11.34 8.49
CA GLY A 170 -3.41 12.77 8.64
C GLY A 170 -2.40 13.38 7.66
N TYR A 171 -2.36 14.71 7.66
CA TYR A 171 -1.48 15.55 6.83
C TYR A 171 -1.67 15.28 5.33
N GLN A 172 -0.60 14.91 4.64
CA GLN A 172 -0.53 14.82 3.19
C GLN A 172 -0.68 13.36 2.76
N GLU A 173 -1.80 13.03 2.13
CA GLU A 173 -2.08 11.71 1.57
C GLU A 173 -2.46 11.85 0.10
N VAL A 174 -1.92 11.00 -0.75
CA VAL A 174 -2.16 11.06 -2.20
C VAL A 174 -3.15 9.97 -2.59
N ASN A 175 -4.21 10.33 -3.31
CA ASN A 175 -5.18 9.39 -3.85
C ASN A 175 -4.94 9.22 -5.35
N ILE A 176 -4.83 7.98 -5.82
CA ILE A 176 -4.79 7.62 -7.25
C ILE A 176 -5.93 6.62 -7.51
N ILE A 177 -6.97 7.09 -8.19
CA ILE A 177 -8.25 6.38 -8.32
C ILE A 177 -8.45 5.99 -9.77
N THR A 178 -8.70 4.72 -10.02
CA THR A 178 -9.30 4.24 -11.27
C THR A 178 -10.78 3.97 -11.03
N ARG A 179 -11.67 4.53 -11.87
CA ARG A 179 -13.13 4.42 -11.67
C ARG A 179 -13.73 3.10 -12.11
N ASP A 180 -13.08 2.41 -13.04
CA ASP A 180 -13.61 1.24 -13.75
C ASP A 180 -12.60 0.09 -13.88
N ASN A 181 -11.41 0.23 -13.27
CA ASN A 181 -10.34 -0.75 -13.35
C ASN A 181 -9.88 -1.08 -14.79
N THR A 182 -10.05 -0.17 -15.76
CA THR A 182 -9.64 -0.41 -17.17
C THR A 182 -8.30 0.20 -17.55
N ASN A 183 -8.05 1.47 -17.22
CA ASN A 183 -6.81 2.21 -17.57
C ASN A 183 -5.66 1.91 -16.60
N LEU A 184 -5.35 0.62 -16.41
CA LEU A 184 -4.43 0.16 -15.36
C LEU A 184 -2.98 0.59 -15.58
N ASP A 185 -2.54 0.81 -16.81
CA ASP A 185 -1.19 1.31 -17.09
C ASP A 185 -0.99 2.74 -16.57
N THR A 186 -1.97 3.61 -16.83
CA THR A 186 -1.99 4.97 -16.29
C THR A 186 -2.09 4.96 -14.77
N TRP A 187 -2.92 4.07 -14.21
CA TRP A 187 -3.04 3.93 -12.77
C TRP A 187 -1.71 3.52 -12.13
N ALA A 188 -1.03 2.52 -12.69
CA ALA A 188 0.26 2.07 -12.22
C ALA A 188 1.35 3.15 -12.34
N ASP A 189 1.40 3.86 -13.47
CA ASP A 189 2.33 4.96 -13.70
C ASP A 189 2.17 6.08 -12.66
N LEU A 190 0.92 6.45 -12.34
CA LEU A 190 0.63 7.49 -11.35
C LEU A 190 0.92 7.01 -9.91
N ILE A 191 0.69 5.74 -9.59
CA ILE A 191 1.13 5.16 -8.31
C ILE A 191 2.65 5.26 -8.20
N GLN A 192 3.39 4.84 -9.23
CA GLN A 192 4.85 4.90 -9.23
C GLN A 192 5.35 6.34 -9.06
N LYS A 193 4.84 7.29 -9.86
CA LYS A 193 5.19 8.72 -9.72
C LYS A 193 4.83 9.27 -8.34
N GLY A 194 3.68 8.88 -7.78
CA GLY A 194 3.29 9.27 -6.42
C GLY A 194 4.27 8.76 -5.37
N THR A 195 4.71 7.50 -5.46
CA THR A 195 5.72 6.95 -4.54
C THR A 195 7.08 7.62 -4.71
N GLN A 196 7.51 7.91 -5.95
CA GLN A 196 8.75 8.64 -6.23
C GLN A 196 8.70 10.04 -5.61
N TYR A 197 7.58 10.74 -5.76
CA TYR A 197 7.38 12.07 -5.18
C TYR A 197 7.45 12.04 -3.65
N VAL A 198 6.73 11.10 -3.03
CA VAL A 198 6.74 10.93 -1.57
C VAL A 198 8.16 10.67 -1.07
N ARG A 199 8.93 9.83 -1.79
CA ARG A 199 10.30 9.48 -1.41
C ARG A 199 11.34 10.58 -1.64
N SER A 200 11.13 11.48 -2.60
CA SER A 200 12.19 12.43 -3.02
C SER A 200 11.86 13.90 -2.81
N VAL A 201 10.58 14.25 -2.69
CA VAL A 201 10.12 15.65 -2.75
C VAL A 201 9.29 16.04 -1.52
N LEU A 202 8.30 15.22 -1.18
CA LEU A 202 7.40 15.48 -0.05
C LEU A 202 8.20 15.54 1.25
N SER A 203 8.09 16.65 1.99
CA SER A 203 8.81 16.86 3.26
C SER A 203 10.32 16.58 3.20
N HIS A 204 10.98 16.88 2.06
CA HIS A 204 12.39 16.57 1.78
C HIS A 204 12.72 15.08 1.64
N GLY A 205 11.72 14.27 1.32
CA GLY A 205 11.82 12.83 1.12
C GLY A 205 11.56 12.05 2.41
N VAL A 206 10.66 11.06 2.32
CA VAL A 206 10.41 10.12 3.41
C VAL A 206 11.05 8.77 3.14
N ASP A 207 11.56 8.15 4.21
CA ASP A 207 12.16 6.81 4.17
C ASP A 207 11.12 5.68 4.19
N SER A 208 9.85 6.00 4.44
CA SER A 208 8.80 5.02 4.68
C SER A 208 7.44 5.51 4.19
N TYR A 209 6.65 4.61 3.61
CA TYR A 209 5.27 4.87 3.22
C TYR A 209 4.45 3.58 3.25
N ASN A 210 3.13 3.73 3.24
CA ASN A 210 2.21 2.64 2.95
C ASN A 210 1.41 2.94 1.69
N LEU A 211 1.04 1.87 0.99
CA LEU A 211 -0.02 1.91 -0.01
C LEU A 211 -1.22 1.17 0.56
N PHE A 212 -2.38 1.80 0.54
CA PHE A 212 -3.64 1.17 0.89
C PHE A 212 -4.56 1.19 -0.33
N PHE A 213 -5.14 0.04 -0.65
CA PHE A 213 -6.00 -0.12 -1.79
C PHE A 213 -7.45 -0.33 -1.34
N TYR A 214 -8.34 0.52 -1.85
CA TYR A 214 -9.75 0.56 -1.48
C TYR A 214 -10.61 0.29 -2.71
N PRO A 215 -11.56 -0.66 -2.67
CA PRO A 215 -12.56 -0.79 -3.72
C PRO A 215 -13.44 0.46 -3.74
N ILE A 216 -13.74 0.96 -4.93
CA ILE A 216 -14.63 2.09 -5.18
C ILE A 216 -15.86 1.57 -5.90
N ASN A 217 -17.04 2.08 -5.56
CA ASN A 217 -18.33 1.66 -6.13
C ASN A 217 -18.48 0.12 -6.14
N ASP A 218 -18.43 -0.49 -4.96
CA ASP A 218 -18.55 -1.95 -4.78
C ASP A 218 -17.57 -2.79 -5.63
N GLY A 219 -16.39 -2.23 -5.90
CA GLY A 219 -15.29 -2.91 -6.60
C GLY A 219 -15.23 -2.66 -8.12
N GLU A 220 -16.12 -1.82 -8.68
CA GLU A 220 -16.01 -1.36 -10.06
C GLU A 220 -14.70 -0.58 -10.30
N GLY A 221 -14.32 0.26 -9.32
CA GLY A 221 -13.07 1.00 -9.30
C GLY A 221 -12.16 0.62 -8.15
N THR A 222 -10.97 1.22 -8.11
CA THR A 222 -9.99 1.04 -7.04
C THR A 222 -9.25 2.35 -6.77
N CYS A 223 -9.14 2.75 -5.51
CA CYS A 223 -8.24 3.80 -5.06
C CYS A 223 -6.97 3.20 -4.48
N CYS A 224 -5.81 3.62 -4.96
CA CYS A 224 -4.55 3.50 -4.24
C CYS A 224 -4.30 4.80 -3.47
N LYS A 225 -4.29 4.72 -2.14
CA LYS A 225 -3.93 5.84 -1.26
C LYS A 225 -2.50 5.65 -0.75
N ILE A 226 -1.63 6.61 -1.07
CA ILE A 226 -0.27 6.68 -0.56
C ILE A 226 -0.28 7.47 0.74
N ILE A 227 0.15 6.82 1.83
CA ILE A 227 0.27 7.43 3.15
C ILE A 227 1.76 7.47 3.53
N PRO A 228 2.42 8.64 3.45
CA PRO A 228 3.76 8.86 3.96
C PRO A 228 3.82 8.55 5.46
N ARG A 229 4.88 7.88 5.93
CA ARG A 229 4.97 7.45 7.33
C ARG A 229 5.90 8.34 8.14
N PHE A 230 5.26 9.17 8.94
CA PHE A 230 5.85 9.91 10.05
C PHE A 230 5.39 9.34 11.39
N TYR A 231 5.99 9.81 12.48
CA TYR A 231 5.42 9.57 13.80
C TYR A 231 4.01 10.17 13.85
N ALA A 232 3.02 9.35 14.18
CA ALA A 232 1.64 9.80 14.26
C ALA A 232 1.49 10.84 15.36
N SER A 233 0.64 11.84 15.08
CA SER A 233 0.33 12.90 16.03
C SER A 233 -0.30 12.34 17.32
N PRO A 234 -0.03 12.91 18.51
CA PRO A 234 -0.72 12.53 19.75
C PRO A 234 -2.25 12.57 19.64
N TYR A 235 -2.79 13.47 18.82
CA TYR A 235 -4.24 13.57 18.56
C TYR A 235 -4.78 12.31 17.87
N PHE A 236 -4.05 11.78 16.90
CA PHE A 236 -4.43 10.54 16.22
C PHE A 236 -4.19 9.32 17.11
N VAL A 237 -3.02 9.23 17.75
CA VAL A 237 -2.64 8.08 18.60
C VAL A 237 -3.58 7.93 19.80
N GLY A 238 -3.89 9.02 20.50
CA GLY A 238 -4.70 8.99 21.72
C GLY A 238 -6.20 9.05 21.47
N TYR A 239 -6.63 9.73 20.41
CA TYR A 239 -8.04 10.10 20.23
C TYR A 239 -8.61 9.81 18.84
N LYS A 240 -7.81 9.24 17.92
CA LYS A 240 -8.19 9.02 16.51
C LYS A 240 -8.64 10.29 15.79
N ILE A 241 -8.10 11.43 16.18
CA ILE A 241 -8.38 12.71 15.54
C ILE A 241 -7.31 12.94 14.46
N SER A 242 -7.69 12.75 13.20
CA SER A 242 -6.83 13.02 12.05
C SER A 242 -6.64 14.52 11.88
N GLN A 243 -5.39 14.94 11.68
CA GLN A 243 -5.06 16.33 11.37
C GLN A 243 -4.91 16.48 9.85
N VAL A 244 -5.11 17.69 9.36
CA VAL A 244 -4.93 18.02 7.95
C VAL A 244 -4.20 19.37 7.86
N ASP A 245 -3.35 19.53 6.85
CA ASP A 245 -2.73 20.82 6.57
C ASP A 245 -3.80 21.82 6.10
N ASP A 246 -3.50 23.11 6.22
CA ASP A 246 -4.41 24.13 5.73
C ASP A 246 -4.59 24.04 4.20
N SER A 247 -5.71 24.57 3.71
CA SER A 247 -6.08 24.45 2.31
C SER A 247 -5.07 25.07 1.35
N ASP A 248 -4.36 26.12 1.73
CA ASP A 248 -3.45 26.80 0.82
C ASP A 248 -2.14 26.02 0.70
N THR A 249 -1.67 25.45 1.80
CA THR A 249 -0.57 24.46 1.80
C THR A 249 -0.90 23.26 0.91
N LEU A 250 -2.11 22.69 1.03
CA LEU A 250 -2.51 21.52 0.22
C LEU A 250 -2.68 21.85 -1.27
N LYS A 251 -3.21 23.04 -1.62
CA LYS A 251 -3.26 23.49 -3.02
C LYS A 251 -1.86 23.64 -3.61
N TRP A 252 -0.96 24.27 -2.86
CA TRP A 252 0.41 24.46 -3.30
C TRP A 252 1.10 23.11 -3.53
N GLU A 253 0.94 22.17 -2.61
CA GLU A 253 1.54 20.84 -2.72
C GLU A 253 0.92 20.02 -3.88
N ALA A 254 -0.39 20.15 -4.13
CA ALA A 254 -1.03 19.50 -5.28
C ALA A 254 -0.47 20.01 -6.62
N GLU A 255 -0.26 21.33 -6.76
CA GLU A 255 0.37 21.90 -7.96
C GLU A 255 1.84 21.50 -8.09
N ARG A 256 2.58 21.38 -6.98
CA ARG A 256 3.96 20.86 -6.99
C ARG A 256 4.03 19.41 -7.44
N LEU A 257 3.14 18.56 -6.93
CA LEU A 257 3.00 17.17 -7.35
C LEU A 257 2.60 17.05 -8.82
N LYS A 258 1.70 17.91 -9.30
CA LYS A 258 1.33 17.98 -10.72
C LYS A 258 2.53 18.33 -11.61
N GLY A 259 3.34 19.31 -11.19
CA GLY A 259 4.60 19.64 -11.84
C GLY A 259 5.54 18.44 -11.94
N PHE A 260 5.70 17.69 -10.84
CA PHE A 260 6.52 16.47 -10.81
C PHE A 260 5.98 15.38 -11.74
N VAL A 261 4.67 15.13 -11.72
CA VAL A 261 4.05 14.10 -12.55
C VAL A 261 4.23 14.39 -14.05
N ASN A 262 4.18 15.66 -14.45
CA ASN A 262 4.29 16.06 -15.86
C ASN A 262 5.74 16.27 -16.32
N GLY A 263 6.62 16.74 -15.44
CA GLY A 263 7.99 17.13 -15.77
C GLY A 263 9.09 16.14 -15.39
N GLY A 264 8.79 15.12 -14.57
CA GLY A 264 9.80 14.22 -14.00
C GLY A 264 10.65 14.87 -12.91
N ILE A 265 11.66 14.15 -12.41
CA ILE A 265 12.67 14.71 -11.50
C ILE A 265 13.55 15.65 -12.32
N LEU A 266 13.41 16.97 -12.13
CA LEU A 266 14.46 17.90 -12.54
C LEU A 266 15.64 17.65 -11.58
N HIS A 267 16.64 16.92 -12.07
CA HIS A 267 17.94 16.78 -11.41
C HIS A 267 18.70 18.10 -11.39
#